data_AF-A0A925C512-F1
#
_entry.id   AF-A0A925C512-F1
#
_cell.length_a   1.000
_cell.length_b   1.000
_cell.length_c   1.000
_cell.angle_alpha   90.00
_cell.angle_beta   90.00
_cell.angle_gamma   90.00
#
_symmetry.space_group_name_H-M   'P 1'
#
loop_
_entity.id
_entity.type
_entity.pdbx_description
1 polymer ?
#
loop_
_entity_poly.entity_id
_entity_poly.type
_entity_poly.pdbx_seq_one_letter_code
_entity_poly.pdbx_strand_id
1 'polypeptide(L)'
;SVMSGTTLTRLMLAMQRDQSAGLIQTVPRLTGATTLLQYLTQFASNVYGPLVAAGLAFWHRDQGNYWGHNAVIRTAAFASAAGLPTLPGKAPFGGDIQSHDFVEAVLLARADWGVHMVPTVEGSYEGQPPTLPDVVARDRRWAQGNLQHLGIVFSSGITTMGRLHLLMGATSYLMSLVWASSLLVGIVLALQGQQMIPSYFIDEKTLFPVWPVTDPGAALRLFFATMLIVLMPKFLGLALEIKRTRHAREQLGATRAVLGVFTETLFSILLSPILMVTQTAAVFQVLFGLDSGWRTQSRDKAGIPFMEALRYHRWHMLIGAVMAVACYEASALVLAWMSPVIVGLILAAPLTWLTSRATSRPLRTLLSTPEGRSPPAIVESARRASGEWADHIAMRSVENVVEIAPRAA
;
A
#
# COMPACT_ATOMS: atom_id res chain seq x y z
N SER A 1 6.82 5.05 15.02
CA SER A 1 5.56 4.50 15.57
C SER A 1 5.44 4.90 17.03
N VAL A 2 4.23 4.94 17.57
CA VAL A 2 3.94 5.25 18.97
C VAL A 2 2.98 4.19 19.51
N MET A 3 3.26 3.63 20.68
CA MET A 3 2.41 2.64 21.33
C MET A 3 2.14 3.03 22.78
N SER A 4 0.92 2.81 23.25
CA SER A 4 0.55 3.08 24.64
C SER A 4 1.12 2.02 25.60
N GLY A 5 1.44 2.44 26.83
CA GLY A 5 1.87 1.50 27.87
C GLY A 5 0.84 0.39 28.14
N THR A 6 -0.45 0.73 28.14
CA THR A 6 -1.54 -0.24 28.27
C THR A 6 -1.50 -1.31 27.18
N THR A 7 -1.22 -0.90 25.93
CA THR A 7 -1.09 -1.82 24.80
C THR A 7 0.11 -2.75 24.97
N LEU A 8 1.27 -2.21 25.37
CA LEU A 8 2.46 -3.00 25.64
C LEU A 8 2.20 -4.05 26.73
N THR A 9 1.59 -3.65 27.85
CA THR A 9 1.23 -4.58 28.92
C THR A 9 0.25 -5.67 28.45
N ARG A 10 -0.76 -5.31 27.64
CA ARG A 10 -1.71 -6.28 27.08
C ARG A 10 -1.01 -7.31 26.18
N LEU A 11 -0.09 -6.87 25.33
CA LEU A 11 0.70 -7.74 24.47
C LEU A 11 1.58 -8.69 25.30
N MET A 12 2.27 -8.17 26.32
CA MET A 12 3.08 -8.99 27.23
C MET A 12 2.25 -10.03 27.98
N LEU A 13 1.08 -9.64 28.50
CA LEU A 13 0.17 -10.56 29.20
C LEU A 13 -0.38 -11.64 28.26
N ALA A 14 -0.68 -11.29 26.99
CA ALA A 14 -1.08 -12.27 25.99
C ALA A 14 0.05 -13.27 25.70
N MET A 15 1.28 -12.78 25.52
CA MET A 15 2.47 -13.62 25.33
C MET A 15 2.76 -14.52 26.54
N GLN A 16 2.51 -14.06 27.77
CA GLN A 16 2.69 -14.89 28.97
C GLN A 16 1.62 -15.97 29.10
N ARG A 17 0.39 -15.72 28.64
CA ARG A 17 -0.72 -16.68 28.72
C ARG A 17 -0.63 -17.77 27.67
N ASP A 18 -0.14 -17.44 26.49
CA ASP A 18 0.05 -18.40 25.40
C ASP A 18 1.53 -18.78 25.29
N GLN A 19 1.89 -19.93 25.86
CA GLN A 19 3.26 -20.44 25.82
C GLN A 19 3.69 -20.91 24.43
N SER A 20 2.75 -21.10 23.49
CA SER A 20 3.04 -21.44 22.09
C SER A 20 3.22 -20.22 21.20
N ALA A 21 2.83 -19.02 21.65
CA ALA A 21 3.04 -17.80 20.89
C ALA A 21 4.53 -17.42 20.85
N GLY A 22 5.07 -17.29 19.63
CA GLY A 22 6.39 -16.74 19.36
C GLY A 22 6.35 -15.24 19.05
N LEU A 23 5.26 -14.77 18.42
CA LEU A 23 5.08 -13.37 18.01
C LEU A 23 3.62 -12.95 18.10
N ILE A 24 3.37 -11.76 18.66
CA ILE A 24 2.04 -11.14 18.68
C ILE A 24 2.16 -9.69 18.20
N GLN A 25 1.48 -9.35 17.10
CA GLN A 25 1.54 -8.02 16.47
C GLN A 25 0.19 -7.31 16.46
N THR A 26 0.19 -6.01 16.76
CA THR A 26 -0.99 -5.15 16.58
C THR A 26 -1.10 -4.61 15.16
N VAL A 27 -2.23 -3.99 14.82
CA VAL A 27 -2.40 -3.28 13.55
C VAL A 27 -2.42 -1.78 13.83
N PRO A 28 -1.33 -1.04 13.56
CA PRO A 28 -1.25 0.37 13.93
C PRO A 28 -2.25 1.21 13.17
N ARG A 29 -2.90 2.14 13.88
CA ARG A 29 -3.73 3.18 13.27
C ARG A 29 -2.85 4.29 12.72
N LEU A 30 -3.19 4.78 11.55
CA LEU A 30 -2.41 5.87 10.96
C LEU A 30 -2.88 7.21 11.54
N THR A 31 -1.93 8.07 11.86
CA THR A 31 -2.17 9.36 12.52
C THR A 31 -1.20 10.43 12.03
N GLY A 32 -1.47 11.69 12.38
CA GLY A 32 -0.55 12.80 12.11
C GLY A 32 -0.57 13.29 10.67
N ALA A 33 -1.65 13.02 9.91
CA ALA A 33 -1.80 13.54 8.55
C ALA A 33 -1.77 15.07 8.50
N THR A 34 -0.98 15.62 7.57
CA THR A 34 -0.90 17.05 7.26
C THR A 34 -1.19 17.33 5.78
N THR A 35 -0.71 16.46 4.88
CA THR A 35 -0.94 16.57 3.43
C THR A 35 -2.21 15.86 2.98
N LEU A 36 -2.74 16.21 1.81
CA LEU A 36 -3.95 15.58 1.28
C LEU A 36 -3.75 14.08 1.05
N LEU A 37 -2.57 13.67 0.57
CA LEU A 37 -2.19 12.26 0.45
C LEU A 37 -2.28 11.53 1.79
N GLN A 38 -1.76 12.14 2.85
CA GLN A 38 -1.80 11.54 4.19
C GLN A 38 -3.24 11.46 4.71
N TYR A 39 -4.09 12.47 4.47
CA TYR A 39 -5.51 12.39 4.86
C TYR A 39 -6.26 11.29 4.11
N LEU A 40 -6.03 11.15 2.81
CA LEU A 40 -6.60 10.06 2.00
C LEU A 40 -6.18 8.69 2.53
N THR A 41 -4.88 8.51 2.76
CA THR A 41 -4.31 7.23 3.23
C THR A 41 -4.73 6.92 4.67
N GLN A 42 -4.75 7.93 5.54
CA GLN A 42 -5.23 7.80 6.93
C GLN A 42 -6.71 7.42 6.96
N PHE A 43 -7.54 8.10 6.16
CA PHE A 43 -8.95 7.78 6.03
C PHE A 43 -9.15 6.34 5.57
N ALA A 44 -8.53 5.95 4.45
CA ALA A 44 -8.65 4.60 3.91
C ALA A 44 -8.22 3.53 4.90
N SER A 45 -7.06 3.72 5.56
CA SER A 45 -6.50 2.73 6.48
C SER A 45 -7.31 2.61 7.77
N ASN A 46 -7.88 3.71 8.29
CA ASN A 46 -8.64 3.64 9.54
C ASN A 46 -10.12 3.25 9.32
N VAL A 47 -10.68 3.50 8.13
CA VAL A 47 -12.08 3.16 7.79
C VAL A 47 -12.20 1.75 7.23
N TYR A 48 -11.35 1.35 6.28
CA TYR A 48 -11.42 0.03 5.63
C TYR A 48 -10.48 -0.99 6.27
N GLY A 49 -9.31 -0.53 6.73
CA GLY A 49 -8.24 -1.38 7.24
C GLY A 49 -8.66 -2.32 8.40
N PRO A 50 -9.49 -1.91 9.38
CA PRO A 50 -9.87 -2.80 10.48
C PRO A 50 -10.62 -4.05 10.04
N LEU A 51 -11.48 -3.90 9.03
CA LEU A 51 -12.21 -5.01 8.45
C LEU A 51 -11.25 -5.98 7.76
N VAL A 52 -10.35 -5.46 6.92
CA VAL A 52 -9.34 -6.26 6.22
C VAL A 52 -8.44 -6.97 7.22
N ALA A 53 -7.98 -6.27 8.25
CA ALA A 53 -7.13 -6.81 9.30
C ALA A 53 -7.82 -7.89 10.13
N ALA A 54 -9.11 -7.71 10.47
CA ALA A 54 -9.91 -8.74 11.14
C ALA A 54 -10.07 -9.99 10.27
N GLY A 55 -10.31 -9.82 8.97
CA GLY A 55 -10.37 -10.92 8.01
C GLY A 55 -9.05 -11.69 7.92
N LEU A 56 -7.92 -10.97 7.79
CA LEU A 56 -6.59 -11.58 7.77
C LEU A 56 -6.31 -12.34 9.06
N ALA A 57 -6.56 -11.74 10.23
CA ALA A 57 -6.36 -12.41 11.51
C ALA A 57 -7.22 -13.68 11.65
N PHE A 58 -8.47 -13.66 11.16
CA PHE A 58 -9.36 -14.82 11.18
C PHE A 58 -8.85 -15.97 10.30
N TRP A 59 -8.43 -15.67 9.07
CA TRP A 59 -7.94 -16.68 8.13
C TRP A 59 -6.56 -17.22 8.51
N HIS A 60 -5.67 -16.37 9.01
CA HIS A 60 -4.29 -16.75 9.30
C HIS A 60 -4.11 -17.41 10.67
N ARG A 61 -5.01 -17.15 11.63
CA ARG A 61 -4.95 -17.68 13.00
C ARG A 61 -3.57 -17.47 13.65
N ASP A 62 -2.87 -18.56 13.95
CA ASP A 62 -1.55 -18.66 14.57
C ASP A 62 -0.40 -18.76 13.55
N GLN A 63 -0.71 -18.71 12.25
CA GLN A 63 0.28 -18.61 11.17
C GLN A 63 0.15 -17.26 10.46
N GLY A 64 0.05 -16.20 11.27
CA GLY A 64 0.01 -14.81 10.84
C GLY A 64 1.30 -14.34 10.19
N ASN A 65 1.30 -13.06 9.82
CA ASN A 65 2.46 -12.41 9.22
C ASN A 65 3.03 -11.36 10.20
N TYR A 66 4.30 -10.99 9.98
CA TYR A 66 5.00 -9.95 10.73
C TYR A 66 5.38 -8.80 9.79
N TRP A 67 5.05 -7.58 10.20
CA TRP A 67 5.27 -6.32 9.48
C TRP A 67 6.40 -5.49 10.11
N GLY A 68 7.27 -6.12 10.90
CA GLY A 68 8.52 -5.53 11.40
C GLY A 68 8.39 -4.65 12.64
N HIS A 69 7.19 -4.27 13.09
CA HIS A 69 7.04 -3.38 14.26
C HIS A 69 5.68 -3.49 14.95
N ASN A 70 5.54 -2.78 16.07
CA ASN A 70 4.35 -2.82 16.93
C ASN A 70 3.96 -4.26 17.34
N ALA A 71 4.97 -5.05 17.70
CA ALA A 71 4.84 -6.44 18.10
C ALA A 71 5.56 -6.68 19.44
N VAL A 72 5.16 -7.75 20.12
CA VAL A 72 5.95 -8.40 21.17
C VAL A 72 6.45 -9.74 20.63
N ILE A 73 7.70 -10.06 20.94
CA ILE A 73 8.40 -11.25 20.45
C ILE A 73 8.90 -12.05 21.64
N ARG A 74 8.70 -13.37 21.62
CA ARG A 74 9.35 -14.29 22.56
C ARG A 74 10.79 -14.50 22.12
N THR A 75 11.73 -13.98 22.89
CA THR A 75 13.16 -14.02 22.56
C THR A 75 13.68 -15.44 22.32
N ALA A 76 13.25 -16.42 23.13
CA ALA A 76 13.63 -17.82 22.94
C ALA A 76 13.13 -18.41 21.61
N ALA A 77 11.90 -18.09 21.20
CA ALA A 77 11.33 -18.53 19.92
C ALA A 77 12.11 -17.91 18.75
N PHE A 78 12.35 -16.61 18.83
CA PHE A 78 13.04 -15.87 17.77
C PHE A 78 14.50 -16.32 17.62
N ALA A 79 15.22 -16.46 18.73
CA ALA A 79 16.62 -16.90 18.73
C ALA A 79 16.80 -18.35 18.24
N SER A 80 15.80 -19.22 18.45
CA SER A 80 15.88 -20.62 18.04
C SER A 80 15.45 -20.87 16.59
N ALA A 81 14.55 -20.05 16.03
CA ALA A 81 13.92 -20.33 14.75
C ALA A 81 14.07 -19.24 13.68
N ALA A 82 14.11 -17.95 14.06
CA ALA A 82 14.02 -16.83 13.13
C ALA A 82 15.38 -16.34 12.60
N GLY A 83 16.40 -17.20 12.59
CA GLY A 83 17.71 -16.89 12.02
C GLY A 83 17.64 -16.76 10.50
N LEU A 84 18.04 -15.61 9.97
CA LEU A 84 17.99 -15.32 8.53
C LEU A 84 19.28 -15.77 7.84
N PRO A 85 19.21 -16.67 6.86
CA PRO A 85 20.36 -17.00 6.03
C PRO A 85 20.56 -15.96 4.93
N THR A 86 21.81 -15.82 4.46
CA THR A 86 22.08 -15.21 3.15
C THR A 86 21.72 -16.22 2.07
N LEU A 87 20.86 -15.84 1.12
CA LEU A 87 20.39 -16.72 0.06
C LEU A 87 21.50 -16.92 -1.01
N PRO A 88 21.71 -18.16 -1.50
CA PRO A 88 22.69 -18.42 -2.53
C PRO A 88 22.29 -17.80 -3.87
N GLY A 89 23.28 -17.52 -4.72
CA GLY A 89 23.07 -17.00 -6.08
C GLY A 89 23.12 -15.48 -6.18
N LYS A 90 22.70 -14.97 -7.35
CA LYS A 90 22.72 -13.53 -7.65
C LYS A 90 21.34 -12.90 -7.38
N ALA A 91 21.33 -11.58 -7.22
CA ALA A 91 20.09 -10.79 -7.22
C ALA A 91 19.24 -11.09 -8.48
N PRO A 92 17.90 -11.06 -8.38
CA PRO A 92 17.11 -10.65 -7.21
C PRO A 92 16.76 -11.74 -6.20
N PHE A 93 17.09 -13.01 -6.46
CA PHE A 93 16.69 -14.13 -5.60
C PHE A 93 17.75 -14.56 -4.57
N GLY A 94 19.02 -14.19 -4.79
CA GLY A 94 20.12 -14.38 -3.84
C GLY A 94 20.40 -13.14 -2.97
N GLY A 95 21.35 -13.27 -2.04
CA GLY A 95 21.78 -12.21 -1.12
C GLY A 95 21.00 -12.14 0.18
N ASP A 96 21.18 -11.03 0.91
CA ASP A 96 20.50 -10.82 2.19
C ASP A 96 19.00 -10.60 1.99
N ILE A 97 18.22 -11.10 2.94
CA ILE A 97 16.76 -11.04 2.89
C ILE A 97 16.31 -9.62 3.28
N GLN A 98 15.69 -8.88 2.35
CA GLN A 98 15.29 -7.49 2.60
C GLN A 98 14.00 -7.37 3.40
N SER A 99 12.91 -8.01 2.95
CA SER A 99 11.66 -8.14 3.70
C SER A 99 11.77 -9.29 4.68
N HIS A 100 12.69 -9.14 5.64
CA HIS A 100 13.05 -10.17 6.59
C HIS A 100 11.92 -10.52 7.55
N ASP A 101 11.10 -9.54 7.91
CA ASP A 101 9.96 -9.65 8.80
C ASP A 101 8.99 -10.76 8.38
N PHE A 102 8.65 -10.82 7.10
CA PHE A 102 7.80 -11.88 6.54
C PHE A 102 8.46 -13.26 6.68
N VAL A 103 9.77 -13.34 6.43
CA VAL A 103 10.50 -14.61 6.50
C VAL A 103 10.65 -15.06 7.94
N GLU A 104 10.92 -14.15 8.88
CA GLU A 104 10.99 -14.44 10.32
C GLU A 104 9.67 -15.02 10.84
N ALA A 105 8.52 -14.45 10.43
CA ALA A 105 7.21 -15.02 10.75
C ALA A 105 7.04 -16.45 10.19
N VAL A 106 7.44 -16.67 8.94
CA VAL A 106 7.37 -18.00 8.31
C VAL A 106 8.28 -19.01 9.01
N LEU A 107 9.47 -18.58 9.44
CA LEU A 107 10.43 -19.44 10.15
C LEU A 107 9.96 -19.78 11.57
N LEU A 108 9.32 -18.84 12.26
CA LEU A 108 8.65 -19.10 13.54
C LEU A 108 7.54 -20.12 13.36
N ALA A 109 6.64 -19.92 12.40
CA ALA A 109 5.54 -20.83 12.12
C ALA A 109 6.03 -22.24 11.70
N ARG A 110 7.16 -22.32 10.97
CA ARG A 110 7.82 -23.60 10.65
C ARG A 110 8.32 -24.34 11.88
N ALA A 111 8.69 -23.63 12.94
CA ALA A 111 9.15 -24.21 14.20
C ALA A 111 8.01 -24.36 15.24
N ASP A 112 6.76 -24.43 14.76
CA ASP A 112 5.54 -24.57 15.57
C ASP A 112 5.29 -23.44 16.58
N TRP A 113 5.90 -22.27 16.37
CA TRP A 113 5.59 -21.07 17.15
C TRP A 113 4.43 -20.29 16.52
N GLY A 114 3.46 -19.94 17.36
CA GLY A 114 2.33 -19.11 16.98
C GLY A 114 2.74 -17.68 16.64
N VAL A 115 2.29 -17.21 15.47
CA VAL A 115 2.42 -15.84 14.97
C VAL A 115 1.02 -15.25 14.87
N HIS A 116 0.69 -14.32 15.77
CA HIS A 116 -0.67 -13.80 15.91
C HIS A 116 -0.76 -12.33 15.51
N MET A 117 -1.82 -12.00 14.79
CA MET A 117 -2.23 -10.62 14.53
C MET A 117 -3.44 -10.27 15.40
N VAL A 118 -3.35 -9.19 16.17
CA VAL A 118 -4.40 -8.75 17.11
C VAL A 118 -5.00 -7.40 16.69
N PRO A 119 -5.86 -7.35 15.66
CA PRO A 119 -6.38 -6.11 15.10
C PRO A 119 -7.34 -5.35 16.03
N THR A 120 -7.83 -6.00 17.09
CA THR A 120 -8.73 -5.41 18.09
C THR A 120 -7.99 -4.64 19.19
N VAL A 121 -6.67 -4.79 19.28
CA VAL A 121 -5.87 -4.09 20.28
C VAL A 121 -5.58 -2.67 19.82
N GLU A 122 -6.21 -1.71 20.49
CA GLU A 122 -6.01 -0.28 20.26
C GLU A 122 -4.70 0.23 20.89
N GLY A 123 -4.40 1.52 20.69
CA GLY A 123 -3.25 2.19 21.30
C GLY A 123 -1.91 1.97 20.59
N SER A 124 -1.94 1.54 19.33
CA SER A 124 -0.77 1.46 18.44
C SER A 124 -0.96 2.40 17.24
N TYR A 125 0.02 3.25 16.98
CA TYR A 125 -0.07 4.33 16.00
C TYR A 125 1.19 4.48 15.16
N GLU A 126 1.02 4.94 13.92
CA GLU A 126 2.12 5.22 13.00
C GLU A 126 1.85 6.45 12.13
N GLY A 127 2.92 7.13 11.72
CA GLY A 127 2.88 8.22 10.75
C GLY A 127 3.08 7.70 9.32
N GLN A 128 2.75 8.52 8.33
CA GLN A 128 2.81 8.15 6.92
C GLN A 128 3.75 9.05 6.13
N PRO A 129 4.30 8.57 5.00
CA PRO A 129 5.05 9.44 4.09
C PRO A 129 4.18 10.63 3.59
N PRO A 130 4.73 11.85 3.50
CA PRO A 130 3.96 13.05 3.15
C PRO A 130 3.67 13.20 1.65
N THR A 131 4.46 12.57 0.78
CA THR A 131 4.39 12.75 -0.67
C THR A 131 4.35 11.42 -1.42
N LEU A 132 3.79 11.42 -2.65
CA LEU A 132 3.71 10.21 -3.46
C LEU A 132 5.09 9.62 -3.82
N PRO A 133 6.13 10.43 -4.16
CA PRO A 133 7.48 9.91 -4.36
C PRO A 133 8.05 9.22 -3.12
N ASP A 134 7.77 9.71 -1.91
CA ASP A 134 8.21 9.05 -0.66
C ASP A 134 7.50 7.71 -0.45
N VAL A 135 6.19 7.65 -0.77
CA VAL A 135 5.42 6.39 -0.76
C VAL A 135 6.04 5.40 -1.74
N VAL A 136 6.30 5.82 -2.97
CA VAL A 136 6.92 4.99 -4.02
C VAL A 136 8.31 4.50 -3.62
N ALA A 137 9.15 5.37 -3.06
CA ALA A 137 10.49 4.98 -2.63
C ALA A 137 10.46 3.93 -1.52
N ARG A 138 9.50 4.05 -0.59
CA ARG A 138 9.25 3.01 0.43
C ARG A 138 8.75 1.72 -0.20
N ASP A 139 7.74 1.81 -1.07
CA ASP A 139 7.11 0.67 -1.73
C ASP A 139 8.10 -0.11 -2.63
N ARG A 140 9.06 0.59 -3.24
CA ARG A 140 10.10 -0.04 -4.08
C ARG A 140 11.02 -1.00 -3.30
N ARG A 141 11.31 -0.72 -2.02
CA ARG A 141 12.08 -1.61 -1.14
C ARG A 141 11.26 -2.84 -0.77
N TRP A 142 9.98 -2.62 -0.45
CA TRP A 142 9.05 -3.71 -0.19
C TRP A 142 8.85 -4.61 -1.42
N ALA A 143 8.72 -4.03 -2.62
CA ALA A 143 8.62 -4.78 -3.86
C ALA A 143 9.84 -5.69 -4.09
N GLN A 144 11.04 -5.21 -3.79
CA GLN A 144 12.27 -5.99 -3.92
C GLN A 144 12.29 -7.20 -2.99
N GLY A 145 12.02 -6.99 -1.70
CA GLY A 145 11.97 -8.08 -0.72
C GLY A 145 10.84 -9.08 -1.00
N ASN A 146 9.65 -8.59 -1.36
CA ASN A 146 8.51 -9.46 -1.69
C ASN A 146 8.75 -10.29 -2.95
N LEU A 147 9.40 -9.75 -3.98
CA LEU A 147 9.77 -10.53 -5.17
C LEU A 147 10.91 -11.52 -4.89
N GLN A 148 11.86 -11.17 -4.01
CA GLN A 148 12.91 -12.10 -3.55
C GLN A 148 12.31 -13.33 -2.86
N HIS A 149 11.19 -13.19 -2.15
CA HIS A 149 10.50 -14.30 -1.50
C HIS A 149 10.08 -15.43 -2.47
N LEU A 150 9.92 -15.18 -3.77
CA LEU A 150 9.65 -16.23 -4.76
C LEU A 150 10.77 -17.30 -4.80
N GLY A 151 12.00 -16.92 -4.46
CA GLY A 151 13.11 -17.87 -4.30
C GLY A 151 13.03 -18.71 -3.02
N ILE A 152 12.19 -18.32 -2.07
CA ILE A 152 12.04 -18.96 -0.75
C ILE A 152 10.77 -19.84 -0.69
N VAL A 153 9.69 -19.47 -1.36
CA VAL A 153 8.34 -20.08 -1.27
C VAL A 153 8.36 -21.62 -1.27
N PHE A 154 9.19 -22.24 -2.11
CA PHE A 154 9.23 -23.69 -2.27
C PHE A 154 10.27 -24.40 -1.38
N SER A 155 10.87 -23.70 -0.43
CA SER A 155 11.82 -24.29 0.51
C SER A 155 11.15 -25.33 1.40
N SER A 156 11.91 -26.36 1.78
CA SER A 156 11.44 -27.45 2.63
C SER A 156 11.07 -26.96 4.04
N GLY A 157 9.98 -27.49 4.58
CA GLY A 157 9.51 -27.20 5.94
C GLY A 157 8.64 -25.95 6.08
N ILE A 158 8.56 -25.08 5.07
CA ILE A 158 7.64 -23.93 5.12
C ILE A 158 6.18 -24.44 5.11
N THR A 159 5.37 -23.96 6.05
CA THR A 159 3.94 -24.31 6.17
C THR A 159 3.14 -23.81 4.96
N THR A 160 2.00 -24.44 4.66
CA THR A 160 1.12 -24.01 3.56
C THR A 160 0.72 -22.54 3.68
N MET A 161 0.39 -22.09 4.89
CA MET A 161 0.05 -20.69 5.13
C MET A 161 1.25 -19.76 4.93
N GLY A 162 2.45 -20.18 5.36
CA GLY A 162 3.69 -19.44 5.09
C GLY A 162 3.97 -19.27 3.60
N ARG A 163 3.75 -20.33 2.79
CA ARG A 163 3.86 -20.24 1.31
C ARG A 163 2.85 -19.25 0.75
N LEU A 164 1.60 -19.29 1.24
CA LEU A 164 0.56 -18.37 0.80
C LEU A 164 0.94 -16.91 1.10
N HIS A 165 1.49 -16.61 2.29
CA HIS A 165 1.95 -15.25 2.62
C HIS A 165 3.04 -14.74 1.68
N LEU A 166 4.08 -15.55 1.47
CA LEU A 166 5.20 -15.19 0.60
C LEU A 166 4.71 -15.00 -0.85
N LEU A 167 3.82 -15.88 -1.33
CA LEU A 167 3.21 -15.74 -2.66
C LEU A 167 2.32 -14.52 -2.77
N MET A 168 1.46 -14.24 -1.78
CA MET A 168 0.59 -13.07 -1.76
C MET A 168 1.40 -11.77 -1.79
N GLY A 169 2.48 -11.71 -1.02
CA GLY A 169 3.43 -10.60 -1.02
C GLY A 169 3.99 -10.32 -2.40
N ALA A 170 4.60 -11.33 -3.04
CA ALA A 170 5.12 -11.22 -4.41
C ALA A 170 4.03 -10.86 -5.43
N THR A 171 2.89 -11.54 -5.36
CA THR A 171 1.78 -11.41 -6.31
C THR A 171 1.16 -10.01 -6.24
N SER A 172 1.14 -9.36 -5.06
CA SER A 172 0.61 -8.00 -4.92
C SER A 172 1.32 -6.98 -5.84
N TYR A 173 2.60 -7.18 -6.14
CA TYR A 173 3.37 -6.37 -7.08
C TYR A 173 3.25 -6.86 -8.53
N LEU A 174 3.24 -8.18 -8.74
CA LEU A 174 3.08 -8.77 -10.08
C LEU A 174 1.71 -8.45 -10.70
N MET A 175 0.66 -8.30 -9.89
CA MET A 175 -0.67 -7.94 -10.38
C MET A 175 -0.71 -6.57 -11.07
N SER A 176 0.14 -5.62 -10.67
CA SER A 176 0.28 -4.33 -11.36
C SER A 176 0.86 -4.49 -12.76
N LEU A 177 1.82 -5.40 -12.95
CA LEU A 177 2.35 -5.75 -14.27
C LEU A 177 1.30 -6.47 -15.13
N VAL A 178 0.54 -7.41 -14.54
CA VAL A 178 -0.55 -8.12 -15.23
C VAL A 178 -1.61 -7.13 -15.69
N TRP A 179 -1.99 -6.17 -14.83
CA TRP A 179 -2.94 -5.12 -15.17
C TRP A 179 -2.41 -4.21 -16.30
N ALA A 180 -1.17 -3.72 -16.19
CA ALA A 180 -0.58 -2.91 -17.26
C ALA A 180 -0.53 -3.67 -18.61
N SER A 181 -0.19 -4.95 -18.57
CA SER A 181 -0.13 -5.82 -19.76
C SER A 181 -1.51 -6.04 -20.36
N SER A 182 -2.54 -6.25 -19.54
CA SER A 182 -3.91 -6.44 -20.03
C SER A 182 -4.47 -5.17 -20.68
N LEU A 183 -4.14 -3.99 -20.15
CA LEU A 183 -4.48 -2.71 -20.80
C LEU A 183 -3.79 -2.57 -22.16
N LEU A 184 -2.50 -2.90 -22.26
CA LEU A 184 -1.76 -2.85 -23.51
C LEU A 184 -2.35 -3.80 -24.56
N VAL A 185 -2.58 -5.07 -24.18
CA VAL A 185 -3.21 -6.07 -25.06
C VAL A 185 -4.60 -5.60 -25.48
N GLY A 186 -5.40 -5.05 -24.56
CA GLY A 186 -6.71 -4.50 -24.86
C GLY A 186 -6.68 -3.38 -25.91
N ILE A 187 -5.73 -2.45 -25.80
CA ILE A 187 -5.56 -1.36 -26.78
C ILE A 187 -5.13 -1.92 -28.15
N VAL A 188 -4.18 -2.86 -28.18
CA VAL A 188 -3.71 -3.49 -29.42
C VAL A 188 -4.87 -4.21 -30.12
N LEU A 189 -5.66 -4.99 -29.38
CA LEU A 189 -6.84 -5.68 -29.91
C LEU A 189 -7.90 -4.70 -30.42
N ALA A 190 -8.10 -3.57 -29.73
CA ALA A 190 -9.03 -2.53 -30.17
C ALA A 190 -8.59 -1.88 -31.49
N LEU A 191 -7.29 -1.63 -31.67
CA LEU A 191 -6.73 -1.11 -32.92
C LEU A 191 -6.80 -2.15 -34.06
N GLN A 192 -6.47 -3.41 -33.79
CA GLN A 192 -6.58 -4.51 -34.77
C GLN A 192 -8.03 -4.77 -35.18
N GLY A 193 -8.97 -4.66 -34.24
CA GLY A 193 -10.40 -4.86 -34.49
C GLY A 193 -10.96 -3.93 -35.57
N GLN A 194 -10.36 -2.76 -35.80
CA GLN A 194 -10.74 -1.89 -36.92
C GLN A 194 -10.34 -2.43 -38.29
N GLN A 195 -9.33 -3.30 -38.35
CA GLN A 195 -8.79 -3.85 -39.59
C GLN A 195 -9.16 -5.31 -39.83
N MET A 196 -9.76 -5.98 -38.85
CA MET A 196 -10.24 -7.35 -39.00
C MET A 196 -11.49 -7.39 -39.87
N ILE A 197 -11.33 -7.86 -41.10
CA ILE A 197 -12.45 -8.34 -41.91
C ILE A 197 -12.89 -9.66 -41.25
N PRO A 198 -14.13 -9.77 -40.75
CA PRO A 198 -14.57 -11.00 -40.10
C PRO A 198 -14.47 -12.16 -41.09
N SER A 199 -13.68 -13.19 -40.77
CA SER A 199 -13.66 -14.42 -41.56
C SER A 199 -14.83 -15.28 -41.11
N TYR A 200 -15.89 -15.26 -41.90
CA TYR A 200 -17.09 -16.05 -41.65
C TYR A 200 -16.91 -17.53 -42.01
N PHE A 201 -15.89 -17.87 -42.78
CA PHE A 201 -15.58 -19.22 -43.21
C PHE A 201 -14.14 -19.55 -42.81
N ILE A 202 -13.98 -20.49 -41.89
CA ILE A 202 -12.69 -21.09 -41.53
C ILE A 202 -12.27 -22.08 -42.65
N ASP A 203 -10.99 -22.45 -42.75
CA ASP A 203 -10.46 -23.39 -43.77
C ASP A 203 -11.06 -24.82 -43.70
N GLU A 204 -11.98 -25.04 -42.77
CA GLU A 204 -12.79 -26.25 -42.64
C GLU A 204 -14.03 -26.13 -43.53
N LYS A 205 -14.43 -27.23 -44.19
CA LYS A 205 -15.65 -27.24 -45.02
C LYS A 205 -16.91 -27.15 -44.15
N THR A 206 -17.26 -25.95 -43.71
CA THR A 206 -18.51 -25.68 -42.98
C THR A 206 -19.61 -25.30 -43.96
N LEU A 207 -20.81 -25.86 -43.78
CA LEU A 207 -21.99 -25.50 -44.59
C LEU A 207 -22.59 -24.15 -44.18
N PHE A 208 -22.18 -23.61 -43.02
CA PHE A 208 -22.70 -22.37 -42.45
C PHE A 208 -21.55 -21.46 -41.98
N PRO A 209 -21.72 -20.13 -42.10
CA PRO A 209 -20.75 -19.18 -41.60
C PRO A 209 -20.68 -19.19 -40.06
N VAL A 210 -19.48 -19.05 -39.50
CA VAL A 210 -19.26 -18.78 -38.09
C VAL A 210 -19.41 -17.28 -37.87
N TRP A 211 -20.51 -16.88 -37.23
CA TRP A 211 -20.72 -15.50 -36.84
C TRP A 211 -19.87 -15.19 -35.61
N PRO A 212 -19.03 -14.13 -35.63
CA PRO A 212 -18.36 -13.67 -34.43
C PRO A 212 -19.42 -13.19 -33.43
N VAL A 213 -19.63 -13.94 -32.34
CA VAL A 213 -20.57 -13.55 -31.29
C VAL A 213 -19.81 -12.72 -30.25
N THR A 214 -20.06 -11.41 -30.23
CA THR A 214 -19.78 -10.58 -29.05
C THR A 214 -21.04 -10.59 -28.18
N ASP A 215 -20.91 -10.92 -26.89
CA ASP A 215 -22.01 -10.82 -25.91
C ASP A 215 -21.74 -9.64 -24.95
N PRO A 216 -22.24 -8.42 -25.27
CA PRO A 216 -22.12 -7.27 -24.40
C PRO A 216 -22.77 -7.49 -23.02
N GLY A 217 -23.82 -8.31 -22.96
CA GLY A 217 -24.51 -8.61 -21.71
C GLY A 217 -23.63 -9.42 -20.77
N ALA A 218 -22.93 -10.45 -21.26
CA ALA A 218 -21.95 -11.19 -20.48
C ALA A 218 -20.80 -10.30 -20.01
N ALA A 219 -20.29 -9.43 -20.87
CA ALA A 219 -19.23 -8.48 -20.51
C ALA A 219 -19.66 -7.53 -19.38
N LEU A 220 -20.88 -6.97 -19.47
CA LEU A 220 -21.43 -6.11 -18.41
C LEU A 220 -21.66 -6.86 -17.09
N ARG A 221 -22.18 -8.09 -17.13
CA ARG A 221 -22.36 -8.91 -15.93
C ARG A 221 -21.02 -9.21 -15.25
N LEU A 222 -20.00 -9.58 -16.02
CA LEU A 222 -18.65 -9.82 -15.50
C LEU A 222 -18.06 -8.53 -14.92
N PHE A 223 -18.25 -7.39 -15.58
CA PHE A 223 -17.81 -6.08 -15.09
C PHE A 223 -18.46 -5.75 -13.74
N PHE A 224 -19.79 -5.85 -13.62
CA PHE A 224 -20.47 -5.56 -12.35
C PHE A 224 -20.10 -6.54 -11.23
N ALA A 225 -19.94 -7.83 -11.54
CA ALA A 225 -19.46 -8.81 -10.57
C ALA A 225 -18.05 -8.45 -10.07
N THR A 226 -17.16 -8.04 -10.98
CA THR A 226 -15.79 -7.61 -10.64
C THR A 226 -15.81 -6.34 -9.79
N MET A 227 -16.59 -5.33 -10.18
CA MET A 227 -16.73 -4.08 -9.41
C MET A 227 -17.29 -4.32 -8.01
N LEU A 228 -18.26 -5.23 -7.87
CA LEU A 228 -18.80 -5.60 -6.56
C LEU A 228 -17.71 -6.18 -5.66
N ILE A 229 -16.90 -7.11 -6.16
CA ILE A 229 -15.81 -7.73 -5.40
C ILE A 229 -14.75 -6.71 -5.02
N VAL A 230 -14.29 -5.90 -5.98
CA VAL A 230 -13.22 -4.90 -5.79
C VAL A 230 -13.65 -3.81 -4.81
N LEU A 231 -14.90 -3.36 -4.87
CA LEU A 231 -15.43 -2.29 -4.01
C LEU A 231 -16.02 -2.81 -2.69
N MET A 232 -16.18 -4.13 -2.52
CA MET A 232 -16.76 -4.75 -1.32
C MET A 232 -16.12 -4.24 -0.02
N PRO A 233 -14.78 -4.17 0.12
CA PRO A 233 -14.18 -3.71 1.38
C PRO A 233 -14.52 -2.24 1.69
N LYS A 234 -14.67 -1.40 0.65
CA LYS A 234 -15.08 0.00 0.81
C LYS A 234 -16.54 0.11 1.26
N PHE A 235 -17.45 -0.69 0.69
CA PHE A 235 -18.85 -0.71 1.12
C PHE A 235 -19.01 -1.20 2.57
N LEU A 236 -18.32 -2.27 2.94
CA LEU A 236 -18.36 -2.80 4.30
C LEU A 236 -17.72 -1.83 5.30
N GLY A 237 -16.58 -1.23 4.97
CA GLY A 237 -15.96 -0.20 5.80
C GLY A 237 -16.84 1.04 5.96
N LEU A 238 -17.52 1.48 4.90
CA LEU A 238 -18.51 2.55 4.97
C LEU A 238 -19.66 2.20 5.91
N ALA A 239 -20.21 0.98 5.82
CA ALA A 239 -21.29 0.54 6.70
C ALA A 239 -20.86 0.54 8.19
N LEU A 240 -19.65 0.07 8.47
CA LEU A 240 -19.07 0.10 9.82
C LEU A 240 -18.83 1.53 10.32
N GLU A 241 -18.36 2.42 9.45
CA GLU A 241 -18.15 3.83 9.79
C GLU A 241 -19.48 4.56 10.06
N ILE A 242 -20.52 4.29 9.27
CA ILE A 242 -21.87 4.82 9.52
C ILE A 242 -22.41 4.30 10.86
N LYS A 243 -22.21 3.02 11.16
CA LYS A 243 -22.61 2.45 12.45
C LYS A 243 -21.87 3.13 13.61
N ARG A 244 -20.55 3.32 13.48
CA ARG A 244 -19.72 3.99 14.50
C ARG A 244 -20.16 5.44 14.72
N THR A 245 -20.34 6.21 13.65
CA THR A 245 -20.72 7.62 13.72
C THR A 245 -22.10 7.81 14.36
N ARG A 246 -23.06 6.92 14.08
CA ARG A 246 -24.37 6.90 14.75
C ARG A 246 -24.25 6.60 16.24
N HIS A 247 -23.45 5.59 16.60
CA HIS A 247 -23.22 5.24 18.01
C HIS A 247 -22.55 6.38 18.79
N ALA A 248 -21.57 7.05 18.17
CA ALA A 248 -20.89 8.20 18.74
C ALA A 248 -21.70 9.51 18.69
N ARG A 249 -22.93 9.49 18.13
CA ARG A 249 -23.79 10.67 17.93
C ARG A 249 -23.07 11.83 17.22
N GLU A 250 -22.20 11.50 16.26
CA GLU A 250 -21.48 12.50 15.47
C GLU A 250 -22.45 13.25 14.55
N GLN A 251 -22.57 14.57 14.73
CA GLN A 251 -23.35 15.42 13.82
C GLN A 251 -22.80 15.30 12.39
N LEU A 252 -23.69 15.04 11.42
CA LEU A 252 -23.34 14.80 10.01
C LEU A 252 -22.32 13.67 9.77
N GLY A 253 -22.08 12.79 10.75
CA GLY A 253 -21.05 11.76 10.66
C GLY A 253 -21.26 10.75 9.52
N ALA A 254 -22.52 10.36 9.27
CA ALA A 254 -22.87 9.49 8.14
C ALA A 254 -22.62 10.17 6.78
N THR A 255 -23.03 11.43 6.63
CA THR A 255 -22.79 12.22 5.42
C THR A 255 -21.30 12.41 5.17
N ARG A 256 -20.54 12.74 6.22
CA ARG A 256 -19.08 12.81 6.18
C ARG A 256 -18.46 11.49 5.72
N ALA A 257 -18.93 10.35 6.26
CA ALA A 257 -18.42 9.04 5.88
C ALA A 257 -18.67 8.74 4.39
N VAL A 258 -19.90 8.96 3.89
CA VAL A 258 -20.25 8.73 2.48
C VAL A 258 -19.41 9.60 1.55
N LEU A 259 -19.37 10.91 1.81
CA LEU A 259 -18.60 11.85 0.99
C LEU A 259 -17.08 11.62 1.12
N GLY A 260 -16.61 11.17 2.28
CA GLY A 260 -15.22 10.78 2.51
C GLY A 260 -14.82 9.58 1.67
N VAL A 261 -15.64 8.51 1.68
CA VAL A 261 -15.41 7.31 0.85
C VAL A 261 -15.48 7.66 -0.63
N PHE A 262 -16.43 8.49 -1.04
CA PHE A 262 -16.53 8.96 -2.43
C PHE A 262 -15.27 9.75 -2.85
N THR A 263 -14.84 10.72 -2.03
CA THR A 263 -13.65 11.54 -2.29
C THR A 263 -12.40 10.67 -2.35
N GLU A 264 -12.22 9.78 -1.38
CA GLU A 264 -11.08 8.88 -1.34
C GLU A 264 -11.08 7.90 -2.50
N THR A 265 -12.25 7.43 -2.95
CA THR A 265 -12.37 6.55 -4.13
C THR A 265 -12.01 7.30 -5.41
N LEU A 266 -12.44 8.55 -5.58
CA LEU A 266 -12.08 9.37 -6.74
C LEU A 266 -10.57 9.57 -6.83
N PHE A 267 -9.91 9.95 -5.72
CA PHE A 267 -8.45 10.06 -5.70
C PHE A 267 -7.76 8.71 -5.89
N SER A 268 -8.29 7.62 -5.32
CA SER A 268 -7.74 6.28 -5.53
C SER A 268 -7.78 5.87 -6.99
N ILE A 269 -8.89 6.12 -7.70
CA ILE A 269 -9.02 5.84 -9.13
C ILE A 269 -7.96 6.59 -9.94
N LEU A 270 -7.71 7.85 -9.61
CA LEU A 270 -6.72 8.68 -10.32
C LEU A 270 -5.27 8.34 -9.98
N LEU A 271 -4.99 7.93 -8.74
CA LEU A 271 -3.64 7.58 -8.28
C LEU A 271 -3.24 6.15 -8.64
N SER A 272 -4.19 5.22 -8.79
CA SER A 272 -3.92 3.81 -9.06
C SER A 272 -3.13 3.56 -10.36
N PRO A 273 -3.40 4.22 -11.50
CA PRO A 273 -2.59 4.10 -12.71
C PRO A 273 -1.13 4.53 -12.52
N ILE A 274 -0.90 5.57 -11.71
CA ILE A 274 0.44 6.06 -11.40
C ILE A 274 1.22 4.99 -10.63
N LEU A 275 0.57 4.39 -9.62
CA LEU A 275 1.12 3.28 -8.85
C LEU A 275 1.34 2.04 -9.74
N MET A 276 0.40 1.71 -10.63
CA MET A 276 0.52 0.59 -11.56
C MET A 276 1.77 0.69 -12.42
N VAL A 277 1.99 1.84 -13.09
CA VAL A 277 3.20 2.06 -13.91
C VAL A 277 4.47 1.98 -13.06
N THR A 278 4.43 2.56 -11.87
CA THR A 278 5.58 2.60 -10.97
C THR A 278 5.96 1.22 -10.42
N GLN A 279 4.97 0.43 -10.01
CA GLN A 279 5.15 -0.94 -9.53
C GLN A 279 5.55 -1.88 -10.68
N THR A 280 5.00 -1.68 -11.88
CA THR A 280 5.44 -2.38 -13.09
C THR A 280 6.92 -2.12 -13.36
N ALA A 281 7.36 -0.85 -13.31
CA ALA A 281 8.77 -0.50 -13.45
C ALA A 281 9.62 -1.10 -12.31
N ALA A 282 9.12 -1.12 -11.07
CA ALA A 282 9.80 -1.75 -9.94
C ALA A 282 10.02 -3.25 -10.16
N VAL A 283 9.01 -3.98 -10.66
CA VAL A 283 9.13 -5.40 -11.00
C VAL A 283 10.25 -5.63 -12.01
N PHE A 284 10.27 -4.88 -13.12
CA PHE A 284 11.35 -5.01 -14.11
C PHE A 284 12.72 -4.67 -13.53
N GLN A 285 12.84 -3.59 -12.75
CA GLN A 285 14.09 -3.22 -12.12
C GLN A 285 14.62 -4.33 -11.19
N VAL A 286 13.75 -4.95 -10.39
CA VAL A 286 14.13 -6.07 -9.53
C VAL A 286 14.58 -7.27 -10.38
N LEU A 287 13.83 -7.63 -11.43
CA LEU A 287 14.21 -8.73 -12.32
C LEU A 287 15.55 -8.50 -13.03
N PHE A 288 15.90 -7.24 -13.33
CA PHE A 288 17.22 -6.86 -13.88
C PHE A 288 18.32 -6.70 -12.80
N GLY A 289 18.03 -7.00 -11.53
CA GLY A 289 18.99 -6.91 -10.44
C GLY A 289 19.36 -5.46 -10.04
N LEU A 290 18.56 -4.47 -10.43
CA LEU A 290 18.75 -3.08 -10.04
C LEU A 290 18.29 -2.89 -8.59
N ASP A 291 19.22 -2.47 -7.74
CA ASP A 291 18.92 -2.20 -6.34
C ASP A 291 18.27 -0.82 -6.15
N SER A 292 17.36 -0.75 -5.19
CA SER A 292 16.68 0.48 -4.82
C SER A 292 17.51 1.38 -3.90
N GLY A 293 18.47 0.79 -3.19
CA GLY A 293 19.29 1.47 -2.19
C GLY A 293 18.50 1.98 -0.98
N TRP A 294 19.22 2.43 0.05
CA TRP A 294 18.60 3.07 1.22
C TRP A 294 18.72 4.59 1.13
N ARG A 295 17.59 5.28 0.96
CA ARG A 295 17.51 6.75 1.07
C ARG A 295 16.84 7.15 2.37
N THR A 296 17.37 8.18 3.03
CA THR A 296 16.79 8.74 4.26
C THR A 296 15.40 9.29 3.98
N GLN A 297 14.39 8.74 4.66
CA GLN A 297 13.01 9.18 4.56
C GLN A 297 12.85 10.55 5.23
N SER A 298 12.36 11.56 4.49
CA SER A 298 11.96 12.84 5.09
C SER A 298 10.55 12.71 5.65
N ARG A 299 10.38 12.73 6.98
CA ARG A 299 9.07 12.61 7.62
C ARG A 299 8.34 13.95 7.78
N ASP A 300 9.10 15.06 7.78
CA ASP A 300 8.58 16.40 8.10
C ASP A 300 8.56 17.37 6.90
N LYS A 301 9.09 16.98 5.74
CA LYS A 301 9.05 17.82 4.54
C LYS A 301 7.74 17.63 3.79
N ALA A 302 6.74 18.44 4.11
CA ALA A 302 5.53 18.55 3.31
C ALA A 302 5.77 19.42 2.07
N GLY A 303 5.23 18.99 0.93
CA GLY A 303 5.20 19.74 -0.32
C GLY A 303 6.39 19.48 -1.25
N ILE A 304 6.08 19.14 -2.50
CA ILE A 304 7.05 19.10 -3.60
C ILE A 304 6.85 20.32 -4.52
N PRO A 305 7.92 20.94 -5.05
CA PRO A 305 7.80 21.92 -6.13
C PRO A 305 7.13 21.30 -7.35
N PHE A 306 6.28 22.05 -8.05
CA PHE A 306 5.56 21.55 -9.23
C PHE A 306 6.52 21.06 -10.33
N MET A 307 7.63 21.77 -10.54
CA MET A 307 8.64 21.40 -11.54
C MET A 307 9.36 20.09 -11.19
N GLU A 308 9.53 19.80 -9.91
CA GLU A 308 10.07 18.53 -9.44
C GLU A 308 9.07 17.39 -9.70
N ALA A 309 7.78 17.62 -9.40
CA ALA A 309 6.71 16.68 -9.71
C ALA A 309 6.64 16.36 -11.22
N LEU A 310 6.77 17.39 -12.07
CA LEU A 310 6.78 17.24 -13.53
C LEU A 310 7.96 16.39 -14.01
N ARG A 311 9.16 16.66 -13.49
CA ARG A 311 10.35 15.89 -13.83
C ARG A 311 10.23 14.43 -13.41
N TYR A 312 9.67 14.19 -12.22
CA TYR A 312 9.45 12.85 -11.69
C TYR A 312 8.42 12.06 -12.52
N HIS A 313 7.31 12.70 -12.90
CA HIS A 313 6.19 12.05 -13.59
C HIS A 313 6.19 12.15 -15.12
N ARG A 314 7.24 12.71 -15.75
CA ARG A 314 7.30 12.88 -17.21
C ARG A 314 7.00 11.61 -18.01
N TRP A 315 7.45 10.45 -17.52
CA TRP A 315 7.20 9.17 -18.18
C TRP A 315 5.78 8.66 -17.96
N HIS A 316 5.19 8.86 -16.77
CA HIS A 316 3.78 8.57 -16.54
C HIS A 316 2.89 9.37 -17.48
N MET A 317 3.17 10.67 -17.61
CA MET A 317 2.41 11.57 -18.49
C MET A 317 2.59 11.20 -19.97
N LEU A 318 3.80 10.85 -20.39
CA LEU A 318 4.05 10.40 -21.76
C LEU A 318 3.29 9.11 -22.08
N ILE A 319 3.32 8.11 -21.18
CA ILE A 319 2.55 6.87 -21.34
C ILE A 319 1.06 7.19 -21.43
N GLY A 320 0.54 8.06 -20.56
CA GLY A 320 -0.84 8.52 -20.62
C GLY A 320 -1.21 9.19 -21.95
N ALA A 321 -0.33 10.04 -22.47
CA ALA A 321 -0.53 10.71 -23.76
C ALA A 321 -0.51 9.73 -24.95
N VAL A 322 0.44 8.79 -24.98
CA VAL A 322 0.52 7.75 -26.00
C VAL A 322 -0.72 6.85 -25.96
N MET A 323 -1.15 6.43 -24.76
CA MET A 323 -2.39 5.68 -24.58
C MET A 323 -3.62 6.46 -25.04
N ALA A 324 -3.68 7.77 -24.77
CA ALA A 324 -4.78 8.62 -25.22
C ALA A 324 -4.88 8.67 -26.74
N VAL A 325 -3.76 8.86 -27.44
CA VAL A 325 -3.72 8.84 -28.91
C VAL A 325 -4.14 7.46 -29.43
N ALA A 326 -3.55 6.37 -28.91
CA ALA A 326 -3.90 5.02 -29.34
C ALA A 326 -5.39 4.69 -29.12
N CYS A 327 -5.97 5.07 -27.98
CA CYS A 327 -7.40 4.89 -27.72
C CYS A 327 -8.27 5.77 -28.60
N TYR A 328 -7.84 7.01 -28.91
CA TYR A 328 -8.55 7.91 -29.81
C TYR A 328 -8.65 7.33 -31.23
N GLU A 329 -7.54 6.82 -31.76
CA GLU A 329 -7.49 6.12 -33.05
C GLU A 329 -8.38 4.86 -33.04
N ALA A 330 -8.42 4.14 -31.92
CA ALA A 330 -9.23 2.93 -31.78
C ALA A 330 -10.75 3.18 -31.71
N SER A 331 -11.20 4.20 -30.97
CA SER A 331 -12.56 4.78 -31.04
C SER A 331 -12.79 5.75 -29.87
N ALA A 332 -13.73 6.69 -30.04
CA ALA A 332 -14.18 7.56 -28.95
C ALA A 332 -14.71 6.77 -27.73
N LEU A 333 -15.33 5.60 -27.94
CA LEU A 333 -15.83 4.76 -26.84
C LEU A 333 -14.69 4.12 -26.04
N VAL A 334 -13.65 3.60 -26.70
CA VAL A 334 -12.46 3.05 -26.03
C VAL A 334 -11.74 4.14 -25.24
N LEU A 335 -11.60 5.34 -25.81
CA LEU A 335 -11.02 6.49 -25.11
C LEU A 335 -11.83 6.88 -23.86
N ALA A 336 -13.16 6.95 -23.97
CA ALA A 336 -14.03 7.26 -22.84
C ALA A 336 -13.94 6.18 -21.75
N TRP A 337 -13.93 4.90 -22.14
CA TRP A 337 -13.79 3.76 -21.23
C TRP A 337 -12.44 3.76 -20.49
N MET A 338 -11.36 4.10 -21.21
CA MET A 338 -10.00 4.18 -20.66
C MET A 338 -9.70 5.49 -19.93
N SER A 339 -10.64 6.43 -19.92
CA SER A 339 -10.42 7.79 -19.40
C SER A 339 -9.93 7.84 -17.94
N PRO A 340 -10.39 6.99 -16.98
CA PRO A 340 -9.88 7.07 -15.62
C PRO A 340 -8.37 6.77 -15.53
N VAL A 341 -7.90 5.82 -16.34
CA VAL A 341 -6.48 5.46 -16.43
C VAL A 341 -5.68 6.58 -17.10
N ILE A 342 -6.15 7.03 -18.26
CA ILE A 342 -5.49 8.07 -19.07
C ILE A 342 -5.41 9.39 -18.30
N VAL A 343 -6.50 9.83 -17.70
CA VAL A 343 -6.56 11.08 -16.91
C VAL A 343 -5.64 10.98 -15.69
N GLY A 344 -5.63 9.86 -14.98
CA GLY A 344 -4.70 9.63 -13.86
C GLY A 344 -3.23 9.75 -14.26
N LEU A 345 -2.85 9.19 -15.42
CA LEU A 345 -1.49 9.24 -15.94
C LEU A 345 -1.10 10.62 -16.48
N ILE A 346 -1.96 11.26 -17.27
CA ILE A 346 -1.71 12.61 -17.82
C ILE A 346 -1.63 13.65 -16.70
N LEU A 347 -2.47 13.52 -15.67
CA LEU A 347 -2.47 14.43 -14.53
C LEU A 347 -1.52 13.99 -13.40
N ALA A 348 -0.61 13.04 -13.64
CA ALA A 348 0.25 12.50 -12.58
C ALA A 348 1.04 13.60 -11.84
N ALA A 349 1.68 14.53 -12.56
CA ALA A 349 2.41 15.64 -11.92
C ALA A 349 1.49 16.61 -11.15
N PRO A 350 0.39 17.14 -11.72
CA PRO A 350 -0.59 17.94 -10.97
C PRO A 350 -1.17 17.23 -9.74
N LEU A 351 -1.51 15.94 -9.85
CA LEU A 351 -2.07 15.15 -8.75
C LEU A 351 -1.06 14.98 -7.62
N THR A 352 0.18 14.62 -7.94
CA THR A 352 1.26 14.47 -6.95
C THR A 352 1.59 15.79 -6.28
N TRP A 353 1.63 16.89 -7.05
CA TRP A 353 1.81 18.23 -6.48
C TRP A 353 0.66 18.60 -5.54
N LEU A 354 -0.60 18.47 -5.98
CA LEU A 354 -1.79 18.79 -5.20
C LEU A 354 -1.85 17.98 -3.90
N THR A 355 -1.64 16.66 -4.01
CA THR A 355 -1.75 15.74 -2.86
C THR A 355 -0.60 15.89 -1.86
N SER A 356 0.55 16.45 -2.27
CA SER A 356 1.67 16.77 -1.37
C SER A 356 1.45 18.03 -0.51
N ARG A 357 0.44 18.86 -0.83
CA ARG A 357 0.20 20.14 -0.14
C ARG A 357 -0.60 19.92 1.14
N ALA A 358 -0.50 20.89 2.05
CA ALA A 358 -1.34 20.95 3.24
C ALA A 358 -2.83 20.91 2.84
N THR A 359 -3.61 20.09 3.55
CA THR A 359 -5.01 19.84 3.18
C THR A 359 -5.89 21.04 3.53
N SER A 360 -6.82 21.39 2.63
CA SER A 360 -7.81 22.43 2.92
C SER A 360 -8.74 22.01 4.07
N ARG A 361 -9.23 22.98 4.84
CA ARG A 361 -10.18 22.73 5.95
C ARG A 361 -11.37 21.83 5.58
N PRO A 362 -12.09 22.03 4.46
CA PRO A 362 -13.23 21.17 4.13
C PRO A 362 -12.83 19.71 3.88
N LEU A 363 -11.76 19.47 3.11
CA LEU A 363 -11.26 18.12 2.84
C LEU A 363 -10.72 17.45 4.11
N ARG A 364 -10.05 18.20 4.98
CA ARG A 364 -9.62 17.72 6.30
C ARG A 364 -10.80 17.25 7.14
N THR A 365 -11.89 18.01 7.19
CA THR A 365 -13.10 17.61 7.93
C THR A 365 -13.72 16.37 7.30
N LEU A 366 -13.82 16.33 5.97
CA LEU A 366 -14.40 15.23 5.21
C LEU A 366 -13.66 13.91 5.44
N LEU A 367 -12.33 13.95 5.28
CA LEU A 367 -11.43 12.80 5.41
C LEU A 367 -10.96 12.57 6.85
N SER A 368 -11.58 13.21 7.84
CA SER A 368 -11.16 13.06 9.23
C SER A 368 -11.52 11.69 9.80
N THR A 369 -10.62 11.10 10.59
CA THR A 369 -10.87 9.91 11.41
C THR A 369 -10.93 10.31 12.88
N PRO A 370 -11.43 9.47 13.80
CA PRO A 370 -11.44 9.77 15.23
C PRO A 370 -10.08 10.20 15.74
N GLU A 371 -9.02 9.46 15.37
CA GLU A 371 -7.64 9.72 15.74
C GLU A 371 -7.10 11.04 15.14
N GLY A 372 -7.71 11.54 14.06
CA GLY A 372 -7.39 12.84 13.48
C GLY A 372 -8.16 14.01 14.10
N ARG A 373 -9.37 13.77 14.63
CA ARG A 373 -10.19 14.81 15.29
C ARG A 373 -9.83 14.99 16.75
N SER A 374 -9.57 13.87 17.44
CA SER A 374 -9.12 13.82 18.83
C SER A 374 -7.89 12.92 18.87
N PRO A 375 -6.69 13.49 18.65
CA PRO A 375 -5.45 12.74 18.68
C PRO A 375 -5.28 12.02 20.04
N PRO A 376 -4.83 10.76 20.05
CA PRO A 376 -4.57 10.05 21.30
C PRO A 376 -3.51 10.78 22.14
N ALA A 377 -3.74 10.87 23.46
CA ALA A 377 -2.85 11.59 24.38
C ALA A 377 -1.38 11.12 24.31
N ILE A 378 -1.15 9.81 24.07
CA ILE A 378 0.21 9.27 23.91
C ILE A 378 0.90 9.80 22.64
N VAL A 379 0.16 10.02 21.55
CA VAL A 379 0.69 10.60 20.31
C VAL A 379 1.05 12.07 20.52
N GLU A 380 0.20 12.81 21.24
CA GLU A 380 0.49 14.20 21.59
C GLU A 380 1.69 14.34 22.54
N SER A 381 1.77 13.47 23.55
CA SER A 381 2.90 13.40 24.48
C SER A 381 4.20 13.05 23.76
N ALA A 382 4.17 12.04 22.87
CA ALA A 382 5.33 11.68 22.06
C ALA A 382 5.77 12.83 21.14
N ARG A 383 4.83 13.57 20.54
CA ARG A 383 5.13 14.74 19.72
C ARG A 383 5.78 15.85 20.54
N ARG A 384 5.25 16.14 21.72
CA ARG A 384 5.80 17.17 22.64
C ARG A 384 7.23 16.81 23.05
N ALA A 385 7.43 15.58 23.54
CA ALA A 385 8.75 15.09 23.94
C ALA A 385 9.74 15.11 22.76
N SER A 386 9.31 14.74 21.56
CA SER A 386 10.15 14.81 20.37
C SER A 386 10.56 16.25 20.02
N GLY A 387 9.68 17.23 20.24
CA GLY A 387 9.99 18.65 20.06
C GLY A 387 11.01 19.14 21.08
N GLU A 388 10.79 18.84 22.37
CA GLU A 388 11.72 19.19 23.46
C GLU A 388 13.12 18.60 23.22
N TRP A 389 13.20 17.35 22.76
CA TRP A 389 14.47 16.72 22.39
C TRP A 389 15.12 17.34 21.15
N ALA A 390 14.34 17.71 20.13
CA ALA A 390 14.87 18.39 18.96
C ALA A 390 15.46 19.75 19.33
N ASP A 391 14.77 20.52 20.17
CA ASP A 391 15.24 21.81 20.69
C ASP A 391 16.52 21.62 21.54
N HIS A 392 16.56 20.60 22.39
CA HIS A 392 17.75 20.29 23.20
C HIS A 392 18.96 19.92 22.34
N ILE A 393 18.77 19.10 21.31
CA ILE A 393 19.83 18.73 20.35
C ILE A 393 20.29 19.97 19.56
N ALA A 394 19.36 20.82 19.13
CA ALA A 394 19.68 22.06 18.43
C ALA A 394 20.51 23.00 19.32
N MET A 395 20.10 23.20 20.59
CA MET A 395 20.86 24.03 21.54
C MET A 395 22.27 23.47 21.79
N ARG A 396 22.43 22.16 22.00
CA ARG A 396 23.76 21.54 22.14
C ARG A 396 24.61 21.64 20.88
N SER A 397 24.00 21.57 19.69
CA SER A 397 24.73 21.78 18.43
C SER A 397 25.24 23.21 18.29
N VAL A 398 24.51 24.20 18.83
CA VAL A 398 24.93 25.60 18.88
C VAL A 398 26.04 25.79 19.94
N GLU A 399 25.91 25.22 21.13
CA GLU A 399 26.95 25.27 22.18
C GLU A 399 28.28 24.64 21.71
N ASN A 400 28.23 23.49 21.04
CA ASN A 400 29.41 22.86 20.46
C ASN A 400 30.06 23.69 19.33
N VAL A 401 29.28 24.50 18.60
CA VAL A 401 29.82 25.44 17.59
C VAL A 401 30.47 26.66 18.27
N VAL A 402 29.94 27.10 19.41
CA VAL A 402 30.51 28.21 20.19
C VAL A 402 31.80 27.81 20.90
N GLU A 403 31.95 26.57 21.36
CA GLU A 403 33.21 26.07 21.94
C GLU A 403 34.34 25.84 20.91
N ILE A 404 34.01 25.69 19.61
CA ILE A 404 35.00 25.50 18.53
C ILE A 404 35.42 26.84 17.90
N ALA A 405 34.78 27.97 18.25
CA ALA A 405 35.29 29.28 17.88
C ALA A 405 36.60 29.56 18.65
N PRO A 406 37.74 29.82 17.97
CA PRO A 406 38.99 30.05 18.68
C PRO A 406 38.84 31.31 19.53
N ARG A 407 39.22 31.22 20.81
CA ARG A 407 39.51 32.40 21.62
C ARG A 407 40.64 33.17 20.91
N ALA A 408 40.26 34.12 20.06
CA ALA A 408 41.19 35.10 19.51
C ALA A 408 41.75 35.89 20.69
N ALA A 409 43.08 35.86 20.80
CA ALA A 409 43.89 36.52 21.81
C ALA A 409 43.86 38.04 21.70
#